data_AF-A0A9N9K8Q1-F1
#
_entry.id   AF-A0A9N9K8Q1-F1
#
_cell.length_a   1.000
_cell.length_b   1.000
_cell.length_c   1.000
_cell.angle_alpha   90.00
_cell.angle_beta   90.00
_cell.angle_gamma   90.00
#
_symmetry.space_group_name_H-M   'P 1'
#
loop_
_entity.id
_entity.type
_entity.pdbx_description
1 polymer ?
#
loop_
_entity_poly.entity_id
_entity_poly.type
_entity_poly.pdbx_seq_one_letter_code
_entity_poly.pdbx_strand_id
1 'polypeptide(L)'
;VIESTLSNIQTTTDVSKGAKDADLIIEAIVENIQTKQDLFRNLDNIASQSTIFASNTSSLPIIEIANVTKRGDRFAGLHFFNPVPRMKLVEVIKTENTSDETYE
;
A
#
# COMPACT_ATOMS: atom_id res chain seq x y z
N VAL A 1 1.96 11.23 25.20
CA VAL A 1 1.89 11.31 23.72
C VAL A 1 2.90 10.38 23.07
N ILE A 2 4.21 10.53 23.29
CA ILE A 2 5.21 9.66 22.63
C ILE A 2 4.99 8.17 22.96
N GLU A 3 4.90 7.81 24.23
CA GLU A 3 4.70 6.41 24.66
C GLU A 3 3.40 5.81 24.10
N SER A 4 2.29 6.57 24.18
CA SER A 4 0.99 6.17 23.64
C SER A 4 0.96 6.06 22.11
N THR A 5 1.80 6.82 21.39
CA THR A 5 1.92 6.69 19.94
C THR A 5 2.71 5.44 19.57
N LEU A 6 3.81 5.17 20.29
CA LEU A 6 4.63 3.98 20.06
C LEU A 6 3.87 2.69 20.38
N SER A 7 2.96 2.68 21.37
CA SER A 7 2.13 1.51 21.68
C SER A 7 1.16 1.12 20.55
N ASN A 8 0.88 2.01 19.62
CA ASN A 8 0.04 1.72 18.45
C ASN A 8 0.84 1.08 17.30
N ILE A 9 2.17 1.03 17.39
CA ILE A 9 3.03 0.47 16.35
C ILE A 9 3.42 -0.94 16.74
N GLN A 10 3.01 -1.91 15.92
CA GLN A 10 3.43 -3.30 16.04
C GLN A 10 4.35 -3.64 14.87
N THR A 11 5.48 -4.27 15.16
CA THR A 11 6.46 -4.67 14.15
C THR A 11 6.46 -6.17 13.97
N THR A 12 6.56 -6.64 12.74
CA THR A 12 6.67 -8.06 12.41
C THR A 12 7.56 -8.25 11.18
N THR A 13 8.23 -9.38 11.09
CA THR A 13 8.89 -9.86 9.88
C THR A 13 8.05 -10.90 9.13
N ASP A 14 6.94 -11.35 9.73
CA ASP A 14 5.95 -12.22 9.12
C ASP A 14 4.88 -11.37 8.42
N VAL A 15 4.96 -11.33 7.10
CA VAL A 15 4.03 -10.58 6.23
C VAL A 15 2.59 -11.06 6.41
N SER A 16 2.39 -12.36 6.63
CA SER A 16 1.04 -12.92 6.77
C SER A 16 0.34 -12.36 7.99
N LYS A 17 1.06 -12.29 9.12
CA LYS A 17 0.54 -11.70 10.35
C LYS A 17 0.25 -10.21 10.21
N GLY A 18 1.10 -9.47 9.50
CA GLY A 18 0.93 -8.03 9.30
C GLY A 18 -0.23 -7.68 8.37
N ALA A 19 -0.52 -8.52 7.37
CA ALA A 19 -1.50 -8.21 6.33
C ALA A 19 -2.91 -8.74 6.58
N LYS A 20 -3.06 -9.80 7.38
CA LYS A 20 -4.30 -10.58 7.48
C LYS A 20 -5.53 -9.74 7.85
N ASP A 21 -5.39 -8.88 8.85
CA ASP A 21 -6.50 -8.09 9.42
C ASP A 21 -6.39 -6.60 9.05
N ALA A 22 -5.58 -6.26 8.03
CA ALA A 22 -5.37 -4.88 7.61
C ALA A 22 -6.48 -4.41 6.67
N ASP A 23 -7.09 -3.26 6.96
CA ASP A 23 -8.04 -2.60 6.04
C ASP A 23 -7.32 -1.86 4.91
N LEU A 24 -6.11 -1.34 5.19
CA LEU A 24 -5.25 -0.64 4.24
C LEU A 24 -3.80 -1.13 4.39
N ILE A 25 -3.16 -1.45 3.27
CA ILE A 25 -1.74 -1.79 3.20
C ILE A 25 -1.01 -0.76 2.35
N ILE A 26 0.01 -0.11 2.93
CA ILE A 26 0.88 0.85 2.26
C ILE A 26 2.25 0.20 2.05
N GLU A 27 2.63 0.03 0.79
CA GLU A 27 3.91 -0.55 0.39
C GLU A 27 4.97 0.55 0.19
N ALA A 28 6.12 0.41 0.87
CA ALA A 28 7.25 1.34 0.80
C ALA A 28 8.61 0.60 0.80
N ILE A 29 8.72 -0.43 -0.04
CA ILE A 29 9.95 -1.21 -0.27
C ILE A 29 10.77 -0.58 -1.40
N VAL A 30 11.91 -1.22 -1.73
CA VAL A 30 12.81 -0.82 -2.81
C VAL A 30 12.09 -0.57 -4.15
N GLU A 31 12.60 0.40 -4.89
CA GLU A 31 11.99 0.86 -6.15
C GLU A 31 12.32 -0.08 -7.32
N ASN A 32 11.73 -1.27 -7.29
CA ASN A 32 11.90 -2.31 -8.29
C ASN A 32 10.55 -2.98 -8.61
N ILE A 33 10.14 -2.94 -9.89
CA ILE A 33 8.82 -3.42 -10.32
C ILE A 33 8.57 -4.89 -9.98
N GLN A 34 9.55 -5.76 -10.24
CA GLN A 34 9.42 -7.20 -9.98
C GLN A 34 9.24 -7.46 -8.48
N THR A 35 10.04 -6.80 -7.65
CA THR A 35 9.99 -6.95 -6.18
C THR A 35 8.63 -6.50 -5.63
N LYS A 36 8.10 -5.36 -6.10
CA LYS A 36 6.77 -4.87 -5.69
C LYS A 36 5.66 -5.80 -6.16
N GLN A 37 5.71 -6.26 -7.41
CA GLN A 37 4.74 -7.21 -7.95
C GLN A 37 4.74 -8.53 -7.18
N ASP A 38 5.91 -9.07 -6.84
CA ASP A 38 6.01 -10.32 -6.07
C ASP A 38 5.42 -10.16 -4.66
N LEU A 39 5.66 -9.02 -4.01
CA LEU A 39 5.04 -8.69 -2.73
C LEU A 39 3.51 -8.61 -2.85
N PHE A 40 2.99 -7.83 -3.80
CA PHE A 40 1.54 -7.67 -3.95
C PHE A 40 0.83 -8.94 -4.38
N ARG A 41 1.46 -9.79 -5.19
CA ARG A 41 0.91 -11.12 -5.53
C ARG A 41 0.78 -12.00 -4.29
N ASN A 42 1.75 -11.93 -3.37
CA ASN A 42 1.69 -12.66 -2.11
C ASN A 42 0.58 -12.09 -1.21
N LEU A 43 0.57 -10.77 -1.02
CA LEU A 43 -0.43 -10.06 -0.21
C LEU A 43 -1.86 -10.30 -0.69
N ASP A 44 -2.10 -10.36 -2.00
CA ASP A 44 -3.43 -10.59 -2.57
C ASP A 44 -4.04 -11.94 -2.17
N ASN A 45 -3.21 -12.95 -1.89
CA ASN A 45 -3.65 -14.26 -1.39
C ASN A 45 -3.90 -14.29 0.12
N ILE A 46 -3.36 -13.34 0.87
CA ILE A 46 -3.35 -13.33 2.34
C ILE A 46 -4.38 -12.33 2.88
N ALA A 47 -4.39 -11.12 2.35
CA ALA A 47 -5.21 -10.02 2.84
C ALA A 47 -6.69 -10.27 2.54
N SER A 48 -7.56 -9.78 3.43
CA SER A 48 -9.01 -9.77 3.22
C SER A 48 -9.36 -9.22 1.84
N GLN A 49 -10.44 -9.72 1.22
CA GLN A 49 -10.89 -9.21 -0.08
C GLN A 49 -11.22 -7.71 -0.04
N SER A 50 -11.61 -7.19 1.12
CA SER A 50 -11.92 -5.77 1.34
C SER A 50 -10.70 -4.87 1.48
N THR A 51 -9.50 -5.41 1.69
CA THR A 51 -8.29 -4.61 1.93
C THR A 51 -7.90 -3.78 0.71
N ILE A 52 -7.64 -2.49 0.94
CA ILE A 52 -7.10 -1.56 -0.04
C ILE A 52 -5.58 -1.68 -0.09
N PHE A 53 -5.02 -1.73 -1.30
CA PHE A 53 -3.59 -1.71 -1.54
C PHE A 53 -3.15 -0.36 -2.07
N ALA A 54 -2.09 0.19 -1.48
CA ALA A 54 -1.47 1.42 -1.90
C ALA A 54 0.04 1.26 -2.04
N SER A 55 0.62 1.76 -3.14
CA SER A 55 2.08 1.86 -3.27
C SER A 55 2.56 3.30 -3.08
N ASN A 56 3.64 3.47 -2.31
CA ASN A 56 4.35 4.74 -2.13
C ASN A 56 5.39 5.02 -3.23
N THR A 57 5.38 4.26 -4.33
CA THR A 57 6.33 4.46 -5.45
C THR A 57 6.35 5.91 -5.93
N SER A 58 7.54 6.39 -6.29
CA SER A 58 7.76 7.75 -6.82
C SER A 58 7.84 7.78 -8.34
N SER A 59 8.11 6.65 -9.00
CA SER A 59 8.40 6.64 -10.44
C SER A 59 7.77 5.49 -11.23
N LEU A 60 7.34 4.42 -10.57
CA LEU A 60 6.78 3.26 -11.27
C LEU A 60 5.29 3.48 -11.55
N PRO A 61 4.78 3.09 -12.73
CA PRO A 61 3.35 3.20 -13.03
C PRO A 61 2.54 2.32 -12.08
N ILE A 62 1.58 2.91 -11.36
CA ILE A 62 0.71 2.17 -10.41
C ILE A 62 -0.02 1.01 -11.11
N ILE A 63 -0.45 1.20 -12.35
CA ILE A 63 -1.13 0.16 -13.13
C ILE A 63 -0.25 -1.08 -13.34
N GLU A 64 1.06 -0.90 -13.58
CA GLU A 64 1.97 -2.02 -13.76
C GLU A 64 2.16 -2.82 -12.46
N ILE A 65 2.19 -2.13 -11.31
CA ILE A 65 2.27 -2.79 -10.00
C ILE A 65 0.96 -3.55 -9.72
N ALA A 66 -0.19 -2.93 -9.99
CA ALA A 66 -1.51 -3.47 -9.67
C ALA A 66 -1.89 -4.71 -10.50
N ASN A 67 -1.38 -4.83 -11.73
CA ASN A 67 -1.76 -5.86 -12.72
C ASN A 67 -1.53 -7.32 -12.28
N VAL A 68 -0.80 -7.55 -11.19
CA VAL A 68 -0.56 -8.90 -10.64
C VAL A 68 -1.54 -9.30 -9.54
N THR A 69 -2.49 -8.42 -9.22
CA THR A 69 -3.53 -8.62 -8.19
C THR A 69 -4.90 -8.77 -8.83
N LYS A 70 -5.85 -9.37 -8.10
CA LYS A 70 -7.25 -9.52 -8.52
C LYS A 70 -8.16 -8.37 -8.04
N ARG A 71 -7.58 -7.35 -7.40
CA ARG A 71 -8.30 -6.25 -6.73
C ARG A 71 -7.92 -4.88 -7.30
N GLY A 72 -7.81 -4.77 -8.62
CA GLY A 72 -7.43 -3.51 -9.27
C GLY A 72 -8.35 -2.32 -8.92
N ASP A 73 -9.61 -2.61 -8.57
CA ASP A 73 -10.57 -1.65 -8.03
C ASP A 73 -10.20 -1.09 -6.67
N ARG A 74 -9.51 -1.88 -5.84
CA ARG A 74 -9.00 -1.51 -4.51
C ARG A 74 -7.48 -1.31 -4.49
N PHE A 75 -6.91 -0.87 -5.61
CA PHE A 75 -5.48 -0.57 -5.73
C PHE A 75 -5.26 0.89 -6.15
N ALA A 76 -4.41 1.62 -5.43
CA ALA A 76 -4.05 3.00 -5.74
C ALA A 76 -2.55 3.28 -5.49
N GLY A 77 -2.10 4.47 -5.87
CA GLY A 77 -0.86 5.06 -5.36
C GLY A 77 -1.17 5.99 -4.18
N LEU A 78 -0.33 5.95 -3.15
CA LEU A 78 -0.38 6.85 -2.00
C LEU A 78 1.03 7.33 -1.70
N HIS A 79 1.44 8.38 -2.40
CA HIS A 79 2.82 8.85 -2.44
C HIS A 79 3.07 9.95 -1.40
N PHE A 80 3.93 9.64 -0.43
CA PHE A 80 4.39 10.52 0.63
C PHE A 80 5.74 11.15 0.28
N PHE A 81 5.92 12.40 0.70
CA PHE A 81 7.16 13.14 0.47
C PHE A 81 8.09 13.10 1.69
N ASN A 82 9.40 12.98 1.45
CA ASN A 82 10.42 12.94 2.50
C ASN A 82 10.77 14.37 2.98
N PRO A 83 10.81 14.66 4.30
CA PRO A 83 10.50 13.77 5.43
C PRO A 83 9.01 13.70 5.74
N VAL A 84 8.48 12.48 5.78
CA VAL A 84 7.04 12.17 5.91
C VAL A 84 6.36 12.96 7.03
N PRO A 85 6.93 13.09 8.25
CA PRO A 85 6.25 13.83 9.32
C PRO A 85 6.20 15.36 9.14
N ARG A 86 6.95 15.93 8.18
CA ARG A 86 6.99 17.38 7.94
C ARG A 86 6.24 17.80 6.68
N MET A 87 6.13 16.90 5.71
CA MET A 87 5.48 17.20 4.45
C MET A 87 3.96 17.15 4.63
N LYS A 88 3.27 18.16 4.07
CA LYS A 88 1.79 18.28 4.17
C LYS A 88 1.05 17.68 2.98
N LEU A 89 1.77 17.36 1.92
CA LEU A 89 1.21 16.84 0.69
C LEU A 89 1.29 15.31 0.70
N VAL A 90 0.21 14.69 0.25
CA VAL A 90 0.13 13.29 -0.13
C VAL A 90 -0.51 13.25 -1.51
N GLU A 91 0.09 12.53 -2.45
CA GLU A 91 -0.47 12.32 -3.78
C GLU A 91 -1.26 11.02 -3.80
N VAL A 92 -2.56 11.11 -4.07
CA VAL A 92 -3.43 9.95 -4.30
C VAL A 92 -3.55 9.74 -5.80
N ILE A 93 -3.10 8.58 -6.28
CA ILE A 93 -2.98 8.27 -7.71
C ILE A 93 -3.95 7.13 -8.03
N LYS A 94 -4.97 7.42 -8.83
CA LYS A 94 -5.91 6.39 -9.33
C LYS A 94 -5.53 5.91 -10.72
N THR A 95 -5.81 4.64 -10.99
CA THR A 95 -5.73 4.04 -12.32
C THR A 95 -7.12 3.97 -12.94
N GLU A 96 -7.24 3.51 -14.18
CA GLU A 96 -8.54 3.25 -14.83
C GLU A 96 -9.37 2.20 -14.08
N ASN A 97 -8.72 1.29 -13.35
CA ASN A 97 -9.40 0.22 -12.63
C ASN A 97 -9.82 0.64 -11.22
N THR A 98 -9.13 1.60 -10.61
CA THR A 98 -9.36 2.03 -9.23
C THR A 98 -10.77 2.59 -9.08
N SER A 99 -11.55 2.05 -8.13
CA SER A 99 -12.92 2.52 -7.88
C SER A 99 -12.92 3.91 -7.25
N ASP A 100 -13.99 4.67 -7.48
CA ASP A 100 -14.15 5.97 -6.82
C ASP A 100 -14.25 5.82 -5.28
N GLU A 101 -14.87 4.74 -4.79
CA GLU A 101 -14.91 4.41 -3.35
C GLU A 101 -13.51 4.21 -2.74
N THR A 102 -12.56 3.66 -3.50
CA THR A 102 -11.17 3.51 -3.04
C THR A 102 -10.41 4.83 -3.09
N TYR A 103 -10.83 5.74 -3.97
CA TYR A 103 -10.14 7.02 -4.20
C TYR A 103 -10.55 8.12 -3.21
N GLU A 104 -11.80 8.10 -2.73
CA GLU A 104 -12.36 9.04 -1.74
C GLU A 104 -11.90 8.76 -0.30
#